data_AF-L2GWB0-F1
#
_entry.id   AF-L2GWB0-F1
#
_cell.length_a   1.000
_cell.length_b   1.000
_cell.length_c   1.000
_cell.angle_alpha   90.00
_cell.angle_beta   90.00
_cell.angle_gamma   90.00
#
_symmetry.space_group_name_H-M   'P 1'
#
loop_
_entity.id
_entity.type
_entity.pdbx_description
1 polymer ?
#
loop_
_entity_poly.entity_id
_entity_poly.type
_entity_poly.pdbx_seq_one_letter_code
_entity_poly.pdbx_strand_id
1 'polypeptide(L)'
;MSKNRSWKDFLALRSVMSRYESKKAPGTPDKSQDDLSVIKVDVERTYFDYGDMDVALLRKELFNLLIRMPFEYVQGMNDVAAVLVYFYAESESVDDVTLNSIDVDDIASDDSDKDRGEISRCKNGQIAGSSTTCKHNSGGKSAADESIFEELEKYADVTNLMSNATRNRMLTAVYHIIKDKYLCLVQHEFKTYLAKNKVMLNLLNREQKNVSVNESIKFMNYTLTWFSRILRRKDDIYFIFKIILEEDVGMLFVLMLKFYNEKNIGNRKMFMLDLKNLNYEFKEEENEIRKKKFKFWKNNLGFFVIAVLIGINLEMLFFSCCVGTCKGN
;
A
#
# COMPACT_ATOMS: atom_id res chain seq x y z
N MET A 1 17.98 -4.25 -27.22
CA MET A 1 17.82 -4.17 -25.74
C MET A 1 19.19 -4.24 -25.09
N SER A 2 19.66 -3.19 -24.39
CA SER A 2 20.94 -3.30 -23.69
C SER A 2 20.78 -4.19 -22.45
N LYS A 3 21.42 -5.37 -22.45
CA LYS A 3 21.37 -6.33 -21.34
C LYS A 3 21.78 -5.74 -19.97
N ASN A 4 22.52 -4.63 -19.96
CA ASN A 4 23.02 -3.99 -18.74
C ASN A 4 21.98 -3.14 -18.00
N ARG A 5 20.84 -2.77 -18.62
CA ARG A 5 19.86 -1.85 -18.00
C ARG A 5 18.98 -2.49 -16.95
N SER A 6 18.62 -3.77 -17.09
CA SER A 6 17.71 -4.47 -16.16
C SER A 6 18.32 -4.59 -14.75
N TRP A 7 19.65 -4.73 -14.67
CA TRP A 7 20.35 -4.93 -13.41
C TRP A 7 20.45 -3.68 -12.54
N LYS A 8 20.50 -2.48 -13.11
CA LYS A 8 20.67 -1.25 -12.32
C LYS A 8 19.52 -1.04 -11.32
N ASP A 9 18.28 -1.22 -11.77
CA ASP A 9 17.11 -1.03 -10.91
C ASP A 9 16.92 -2.16 -9.93
N PHE A 10 17.22 -3.38 -10.36
CA PHE A 10 17.26 -4.53 -9.49
C PHE A 10 18.27 -4.33 -8.34
N LEU A 11 19.51 -3.95 -8.64
CA LEU A 11 20.56 -3.68 -7.65
C LEU A 11 20.19 -2.50 -6.74
N ALA A 12 19.59 -1.46 -7.31
CA ALA A 12 19.15 -0.30 -6.56
C ALA A 12 18.01 -0.66 -5.58
N LEU A 13 17.03 -1.48 -6.00
CA LEU A 13 16.02 -2.01 -5.10
C LEU A 13 16.64 -2.94 -4.05
N ARG A 14 17.60 -3.80 -4.41
CA ARG A 14 18.33 -4.68 -3.47
C ARG A 14 19.01 -3.89 -2.35
N SER A 15 19.65 -2.79 -2.68
CA SER A 15 20.24 -1.86 -1.71
C SER A 15 19.20 -1.36 -0.69
N VAL A 16 18.03 -0.94 -1.16
CA VAL A 16 16.91 -0.52 -0.30
C VAL A 16 16.39 -1.66 0.57
N MET A 17 16.22 -2.86 -0.01
CA MET A 17 15.72 -4.06 0.67
C MET A 17 16.64 -4.51 1.80
N SER A 18 17.96 -4.39 1.64
CA SER A 18 18.93 -4.78 2.67
C SER A 18 18.70 -4.08 4.02
N ARG A 19 18.21 -2.83 4.00
CA ARG A 19 17.87 -2.05 5.21
C ARG A 19 16.66 -2.63 5.96
N TYR A 20 15.76 -3.30 5.25
CA TYR A 20 14.63 -4.00 5.84
C TYR A 20 15.01 -5.42 6.27
N GLU A 21 15.89 -6.09 5.52
CA GLU A 21 16.45 -7.42 5.86
C GLU A 21 17.21 -7.39 7.18
N SER A 22 17.91 -6.28 7.51
CA SER A 22 18.72 -6.14 8.72
C SER A 22 17.92 -5.84 10.00
N LYS A 23 16.59 -5.66 9.90
CA LYS A 23 15.74 -5.38 11.06
C LYS A 23 15.48 -6.64 11.87
N LYS A 24 14.95 -6.47 13.09
CA LYS A 24 14.56 -7.61 13.95
C LYS A 24 13.56 -8.51 13.21
N ALA A 25 13.82 -9.81 13.22
CA ALA A 25 12.91 -10.81 12.66
C ALA A 25 11.49 -10.68 13.26
N PRO A 26 10.44 -11.00 12.48
CA PRO A 26 9.08 -10.98 12.97
C PRO A 26 8.90 -11.95 14.15
N GLY A 27 7.90 -11.66 14.98
CA GLY A 27 7.46 -12.58 16.04
C GLY A 27 6.81 -13.85 15.48
N THR A 28 6.30 -14.68 16.38
CA THR A 28 5.57 -15.90 16.02
C THR A 28 4.29 -15.56 15.27
N PRO A 29 3.99 -16.24 14.15
CA PRO A 29 2.73 -16.05 13.45
C PRO A 29 1.56 -16.50 14.32
N ASP A 30 0.48 -15.75 14.25
CA ASP A 30 -0.80 -16.09 14.84
C ASP A 30 -1.88 -15.72 13.82
N LYS A 31 -2.36 -16.74 13.10
CA LYS A 31 -3.29 -16.60 11.98
C LYS A 31 -4.60 -17.31 12.32
N SER A 32 -5.70 -16.57 12.26
CA SER A 32 -7.04 -17.15 12.38
C SER A 32 -7.38 -17.99 11.14
N GLN A 33 -8.37 -18.87 11.26
CA GLN A 33 -8.89 -19.61 10.09
C GLN A 33 -9.45 -18.68 9.01
N ASP A 34 -10.14 -17.62 9.43
CA ASP A 34 -10.66 -16.61 8.51
C ASP A 34 -9.50 -15.98 7.71
N ASP A 35 -8.41 -15.59 8.37
CA ASP A 35 -7.20 -15.07 7.71
C ASP A 35 -6.65 -16.05 6.66
N LEU A 36 -6.53 -17.33 7.02
CA LEU A 36 -6.00 -18.36 6.12
C LEU A 36 -6.86 -18.52 4.86
N SER A 37 -8.19 -18.53 5.04
CA SER A 37 -9.13 -18.63 3.92
C SER A 37 -9.06 -17.44 2.96
N VAL A 38 -8.96 -16.22 3.51
CA VAL A 38 -8.86 -15.00 2.72
C VAL A 38 -7.52 -14.93 2.00
N ILE A 39 -6.41 -15.25 2.68
CA ILE A 39 -5.07 -15.30 2.08
C ILE A 39 -5.08 -16.26 0.89
N LYS A 40 -5.64 -17.47 1.05
CA LYS A 40 -5.68 -18.47 -0.03
C LYS A 40 -6.37 -17.91 -1.28
N VAL A 41 -7.57 -17.35 -1.11
CA VAL A 41 -8.37 -16.80 -2.21
C VAL A 41 -7.63 -15.64 -2.91
N ASP A 42 -7.01 -14.74 -2.15
CA ASP A 42 -6.28 -13.61 -2.71
C ASP A 42 -5.00 -14.07 -3.44
N VAL A 43 -4.27 -15.05 -2.90
CA VAL A 43 -3.08 -15.63 -3.54
C VAL A 43 -3.42 -16.30 -4.87
N GLU A 44 -4.53 -17.05 -4.94
CA GLU A 44 -5.00 -17.67 -6.18
C GLU A 44 -5.32 -16.63 -7.26
N ARG A 45 -5.88 -15.48 -6.85
CA ARG A 45 -6.22 -14.35 -7.72
C ARG A 45 -5.03 -13.45 -8.05
N THR A 46 -3.92 -13.61 -7.34
CA THR A 46 -2.73 -12.78 -7.53
C THR A 46 -2.13 -13.03 -8.91
N TYR A 47 -1.79 -11.93 -9.58
CA TYR A 47 -1.24 -11.94 -10.92
C TYR A 47 0.30 -11.85 -10.87
N PHE A 48 0.96 -12.84 -11.48
CA PHE A 48 2.40 -12.87 -11.70
C PHE A 48 2.64 -12.87 -13.21
N ASP A 49 3.05 -11.73 -13.75
CA ASP A 49 3.35 -11.56 -15.19
C ASP A 49 4.73 -10.93 -15.39
N TYR A 50 5.62 -11.15 -14.42
CA TYR A 50 6.90 -10.46 -14.36
C TYR A 50 8.04 -11.23 -15.07
N GLY A 51 7.78 -12.43 -15.61
CA GLY A 51 8.74 -13.22 -16.40
C GLY A 51 8.39 -14.71 -16.48
N ASP A 52 9.38 -15.54 -16.77
CA ASP A 52 9.21 -16.97 -17.12
C ASP A 52 9.17 -17.93 -15.91
N MET A 53 9.06 -17.42 -14.69
CA MET A 53 9.02 -18.25 -13.48
C MET A 53 7.70 -19.01 -13.35
N ASP A 54 7.76 -20.19 -12.75
CA ASP A 54 6.57 -20.99 -12.47
C ASP A 54 5.64 -20.26 -11.48
N VAL A 55 4.50 -19.81 -12.01
CA VAL A 55 3.46 -19.08 -11.26
C VAL A 55 2.91 -19.91 -10.10
N ALA A 56 2.84 -21.24 -10.22
CA ALA A 56 2.39 -22.09 -9.14
C ALA A 56 3.39 -22.09 -7.97
N LEU A 57 4.70 -22.11 -8.26
CA LEU A 57 5.73 -22.00 -7.23
C LEU A 57 5.73 -20.61 -6.57
N LEU A 58 5.59 -19.54 -7.36
CA LEU A 58 5.49 -18.18 -6.83
C LEU A 58 4.27 -18.00 -5.91
N ARG A 59 3.12 -18.57 -6.27
CA ARG A 59 1.92 -18.57 -5.40
C ARG A 59 2.15 -19.33 -4.11
N LYS A 60 2.83 -20.48 -4.16
CA LYS A 60 3.18 -21.25 -2.95
C LYS A 60 4.08 -20.43 -2.01
N GLU A 61 5.12 -19.80 -2.55
CA GLU A 61 6.01 -18.93 -1.77
C GLU A 61 5.29 -17.71 -1.20
N LEU A 62 4.39 -17.09 -1.98
CA LEU A 62 3.56 -15.98 -1.50
C LEU A 62 2.63 -16.40 -0.36
N PHE A 63 1.97 -17.55 -0.49
CA PHE A 63 1.12 -18.09 0.56
C PHE A 63 1.94 -18.34 1.84
N ASN A 64 3.07 -19.06 1.73
CA ASN A 64 3.97 -19.36 2.85
C ASN A 64 4.52 -18.11 3.54
N LEU A 65 4.79 -17.07 2.77
CA LEU A 65 5.22 -15.78 3.29
C LEU A 65 4.11 -15.12 4.12
N LEU A 66 2.88 -15.06 3.60
CA LEU A 66 1.76 -14.35 4.24
C LEU A 66 1.26 -15.04 5.52
N ILE A 67 1.22 -16.37 5.56
CA ILE A 67 0.81 -17.12 6.77
C ILE A 67 1.81 -16.99 7.92
N ARG A 68 3.08 -16.65 7.61
CA ARG A 68 4.15 -16.47 8.60
C ARG A 68 4.23 -15.05 9.19
N MET A 69 3.38 -14.13 8.74
CA MET A 69 3.39 -12.76 9.25
C MET A 69 2.61 -12.62 10.58
N PRO A 70 3.17 -11.96 11.60
CA PRO A 70 2.55 -11.82 12.93
C PRO A 70 1.64 -10.59 13.03
N PHE A 71 0.72 -10.44 12.09
CA PHE A 71 -0.38 -9.46 12.14
C PHE A 71 -1.57 -10.01 11.36
N GLU A 72 -2.77 -9.49 11.59
CA GLU A 72 -3.98 -9.84 10.82
C GLU A 72 -3.78 -9.55 9.32
N TYR A 73 -4.35 -10.39 8.47
CA TYR A 73 -4.30 -10.19 7.04
C TYR A 73 -5.27 -9.08 6.63
N VAL A 74 -4.76 -8.14 5.84
CA VAL A 74 -5.56 -7.10 5.20
C VAL A 74 -5.49 -7.30 3.70
N GLN A 75 -6.66 -7.37 3.05
CA GLN A 75 -6.77 -7.52 1.60
C GLN A 75 -5.87 -6.50 0.88
N GLY A 76 -5.15 -6.94 -0.16
CA GLY A 76 -4.17 -6.15 -0.89
C GLY A 76 -2.71 -6.35 -0.44
N MET A 77 -2.48 -6.97 0.73
CA MET A 77 -1.13 -7.37 1.15
C MET A 77 -0.50 -8.38 0.20
N ASN A 78 -1.31 -9.27 -0.38
CA ASN A 78 -0.89 -10.22 -1.41
C ASN A 78 -0.22 -9.51 -2.61
N ASP A 79 -0.78 -8.40 -3.09
CA ASP A 79 -0.26 -7.68 -4.25
C ASP A 79 1.12 -7.08 -3.94
N VAL A 80 1.29 -6.51 -2.73
CA VAL A 80 2.57 -5.94 -2.27
C VAL A 80 3.61 -7.04 -2.13
N ALA A 81 3.25 -8.13 -1.47
CA ALA A 81 4.13 -9.26 -1.23
C ALA A 81 4.51 -9.99 -2.54
N ALA A 82 3.61 -10.06 -3.53
CA ALA A 82 3.86 -10.73 -4.81
C ALA A 82 5.04 -10.11 -5.58
N VAL A 83 5.12 -8.77 -5.63
CA VAL A 83 6.25 -8.07 -6.27
C VAL A 83 7.57 -8.46 -5.59
N LEU A 84 7.56 -8.58 -4.27
CA LEU A 84 8.76 -8.91 -3.49
C LEU A 84 9.13 -10.39 -3.57
N VAL A 85 8.15 -11.30 -3.59
CA VAL A 85 8.40 -12.74 -3.81
C VAL A 85 9.08 -12.95 -5.16
N TYR A 86 8.59 -12.29 -6.21
CA TYR A 86 9.21 -12.35 -7.53
C TYR A 86 10.64 -11.80 -7.50
N PHE A 87 10.87 -10.64 -6.86
CA PHE A 87 12.20 -10.06 -6.70
C PHE A 87 13.19 -11.00 -6.00
N TYR A 88 12.79 -11.68 -4.92
CA TYR A 88 13.68 -12.61 -4.21
C TYR A 88 13.92 -13.90 -4.98
N ALA A 89 12.90 -14.46 -5.63
CA ALA A 89 13.05 -15.62 -6.50
C ALA A 89 14.01 -15.31 -7.66
N GLU A 90 13.91 -14.11 -8.23
CA GLU A 90 14.85 -13.64 -9.25
C GLU A 90 16.25 -13.56 -8.65
N SER A 91 16.42 -12.96 -7.47
CA SER A 91 17.72 -12.83 -6.80
C SER A 91 18.44 -14.15 -6.55
N GLU A 92 17.70 -15.24 -6.32
CA GLU A 92 18.27 -16.56 -6.10
C GLU A 92 18.74 -17.23 -7.40
N SER A 93 18.10 -16.87 -8.53
CA SER A 93 18.46 -17.37 -9.87
C SER A 93 19.69 -16.68 -10.48
N VAL A 94 20.20 -15.62 -9.83
CA VAL A 94 21.37 -14.87 -10.30
C VAL A 94 22.61 -15.35 -9.57
N ASP A 95 23.61 -15.81 -10.32
CA ASP A 95 24.91 -16.13 -9.73
C ASP A 95 25.58 -14.87 -9.14
N ASP A 96 26.09 -14.98 -7.90
CA ASP A 96 26.80 -13.90 -7.18
C ASP A 96 27.99 -13.32 -7.97
N VAL A 97 28.60 -14.11 -8.85
CA VAL A 97 29.68 -13.68 -9.76
C VAL A 97 29.19 -12.63 -10.77
N THR A 98 27.94 -12.74 -11.22
CA THR A 98 27.32 -11.80 -12.14
C THR A 98 26.95 -10.49 -11.44
N LEU A 99 26.58 -10.55 -10.15
CA LEU A 99 26.26 -9.37 -9.35
C LEU A 99 27.50 -8.53 -9.02
N ASN A 100 28.64 -9.19 -8.78
CA ASN A 100 29.90 -8.53 -8.41
C ASN A 100 30.71 -7.97 -9.59
N SER A 101 30.37 -8.33 -10.83
CA SER A 101 31.08 -7.87 -12.04
C SER A 101 30.43 -6.67 -12.74
N ILE A 102 29.32 -6.14 -12.20
CA ILE A 102 28.65 -4.96 -12.74
C ILE A 102 29.25 -3.72 -12.09
N ASP A 103 30.23 -3.13 -12.77
CA ASP A 103 30.74 -1.80 -12.41
C ASP A 103 29.63 -0.75 -12.58
N VAL A 104 29.31 -0.07 -11.48
CA VAL A 104 28.20 0.90 -11.40
C VAL A 104 28.54 2.22 -12.12
N ASP A 105 29.83 2.44 -12.43
CA ASP A 105 30.36 3.73 -12.88
C ASP A 105 30.27 3.97 -14.41
N ASP A 106 30.02 2.95 -15.24
CA ASP A 106 29.97 3.08 -16.71
C ASP A 106 28.58 3.42 -17.30
N ILE A 107 27.60 3.78 -16.48
CA ILE A 107 26.18 3.83 -16.88
C ILE A 107 25.65 5.27 -16.99
N ALA A 108 26.23 6.04 -17.90
CA ALA A 108 25.71 7.35 -18.29
C ALA A 108 25.94 7.61 -19.79
N SER A 109 25.06 7.09 -20.68
CA SER A 109 24.69 7.73 -21.97
C SER A 109 24.08 6.75 -23.00
N ASP A 110 22.94 6.11 -22.74
CA ASP A 110 22.22 5.45 -23.86
C ASP A 110 20.70 5.55 -23.72
N ASP A 111 20.16 6.63 -24.30
CA ASP A 111 18.83 7.16 -24.05
C ASP A 111 17.91 7.09 -25.28
N SER A 112 18.15 6.13 -26.19
CA SER A 112 17.33 5.93 -27.40
C SER A 112 16.23 4.88 -27.22
N ASP A 113 15.12 5.25 -26.59
CA ASP A 113 13.86 4.48 -26.62
C ASP A 113 13.04 4.93 -27.86
N LYS A 114 13.30 4.33 -29.03
CA LYS A 114 12.57 4.62 -30.29
C LYS A 114 11.54 3.56 -30.71
N ASP A 115 11.45 2.43 -30.03
CA ASP A 115 10.49 1.36 -30.39
C ASP A 115 9.38 1.25 -29.35
N ARG A 116 8.25 1.94 -29.60
CA ARG A 116 6.98 1.63 -28.95
C ARG A 116 5.84 1.70 -29.95
N GLY A 117 5.36 0.52 -30.35
CA GLY A 117 4.10 0.38 -31.07
C GLY A 117 2.93 0.84 -30.21
N GLU A 118 1.96 1.49 -30.84
CA GLU A 118 0.65 1.77 -30.23
C GLU A 118 -0.02 0.47 -29.78
N ILE A 119 -0.51 0.43 -28.55
CA ILE A 119 -1.24 -0.72 -28.02
C ILE A 119 -2.68 -0.32 -27.74
N SER A 120 -3.61 -1.01 -28.39
CA SER A 120 -5.05 -0.86 -28.22
C SER A 120 -5.52 -1.46 -26.89
N ARG A 121 -6.54 -0.81 -26.31
CA ARG A 121 -7.06 -1.05 -24.97
C ARG A 121 -8.21 -2.06 -25.03
N CYS A 122 -8.10 -3.19 -24.33
CA CYS A 122 -9.27 -4.05 -24.08
C CYS A 122 -10.18 -3.36 -23.05
N LYS A 123 -11.40 -3.04 -23.47
CA LYS A 123 -12.51 -2.66 -22.58
C LYS A 123 -13.07 -3.94 -21.96
N ASN A 124 -13.15 -4.01 -20.63
CA ASN A 124 -14.35 -4.41 -19.87
C ASN A 124 -13.99 -4.68 -18.41
N GLY A 125 -14.68 -3.97 -17.51
CA GLY A 125 -14.64 -4.15 -16.07
C GLY A 125 -15.88 -3.50 -15.45
N GLN A 126 -17.06 -3.85 -15.98
CA GLN A 126 -18.33 -3.55 -15.33
C GLN A 126 -18.64 -4.71 -14.39
N ILE A 127 -18.73 -4.40 -13.09
CA ILE A 127 -19.23 -5.33 -12.07
C ILE A 127 -20.74 -5.16 -12.04
N ALA A 128 -21.45 -6.15 -12.59
CA ALA A 128 -22.89 -6.28 -12.41
C ALA A 128 -23.17 -6.92 -11.05
N GLY A 129 -24.10 -6.32 -10.30
CA GLY A 129 -24.59 -6.87 -9.04
C GLY A 129 -25.37 -8.16 -9.25
N SER A 130 -25.28 -9.06 -8.28
CA SER A 130 -26.26 -10.10 -8.07
C SER A 130 -26.46 -10.29 -6.58
N SER A 131 -27.68 -10.00 -6.13
CA SER A 131 -28.18 -10.29 -4.80
C SER A 131 -28.37 -11.79 -4.64
N THR A 132 -27.86 -12.38 -3.57
CA THR A 132 -28.43 -13.63 -3.05
C THR A 132 -28.34 -13.63 -1.53
N THR A 133 -29.51 -13.54 -0.90
CA THR A 133 -29.74 -13.75 0.53
C THR A 133 -29.44 -15.19 0.90
N CYS A 134 -28.63 -15.41 1.94
CA CYS A 134 -28.51 -16.71 2.61
C CYS A 134 -28.83 -16.56 4.10
N LYS A 135 -29.83 -17.34 4.52
CA LYS A 135 -30.34 -17.47 5.88
C LYS A 135 -29.28 -18.09 6.79
N HIS A 136 -29.25 -17.60 8.03
CA HIS A 136 -28.62 -18.27 9.17
C HIS A 136 -29.18 -19.69 9.35
N ASN A 137 -28.28 -20.65 9.53
CA ASN A 137 -28.51 -21.80 10.40
C ASN A 137 -27.19 -22.15 11.11
N SER A 138 -27.24 -22.05 12.43
CA SER A 138 -26.22 -22.43 13.39
C SER A 138 -26.31 -23.92 13.72
N GLY A 139 -25.18 -24.60 13.83
CA GLY A 139 -25.05 -25.84 14.58
C GLY A 139 -24.67 -27.07 13.75
N GLY A 140 -23.38 -27.23 13.48
CA GLY A 140 -22.78 -28.48 13.01
C GLY A 140 -21.27 -28.32 12.93
N LYS A 141 -20.50 -29.08 13.72
CA LYS A 141 -19.05 -29.18 13.56
C LYS A 141 -18.78 -29.68 12.14
N SER A 142 -18.19 -28.82 11.32
CA SER A 142 -18.18 -28.94 9.87
C SER A 142 -16.95 -29.71 9.38
N ALA A 143 -17.16 -30.68 8.50
CA ALA A 143 -16.14 -31.34 7.69
C ALA A 143 -15.36 -30.37 6.77
N ALA A 144 -15.73 -29.08 6.73
CA ALA A 144 -15.00 -28.04 6.00
C ALA A 144 -13.66 -27.67 6.67
N ASP A 145 -13.51 -27.84 7.99
CA ASP A 145 -12.25 -27.51 8.67
C ASP A 145 -11.13 -28.48 8.27
N GLU A 146 -11.40 -29.79 8.17
CA GLU A 146 -10.39 -30.78 7.78
C GLU A 146 -9.88 -30.59 6.34
N SER A 147 -10.76 -30.19 5.41
CA SER A 147 -10.41 -29.93 4.01
C SER A 147 -9.43 -28.75 3.84
N ILE A 148 -9.53 -27.72 4.69
CA ILE A 148 -8.62 -26.57 4.62
C ILE A 148 -7.24 -26.96 5.14
N PHE A 149 -7.17 -27.80 6.18
CA PHE A 149 -5.90 -28.28 6.72
C PHE A 149 -5.14 -29.24 5.78
N GLU A 150 -5.83 -30.15 5.07
CA GLU A 150 -5.19 -30.99 4.04
C GLU A 150 -4.61 -30.14 2.89
N GLU A 151 -5.27 -29.04 2.51
CA GLU A 151 -4.72 -28.09 1.54
C GLU A 151 -3.59 -27.22 2.10
N LEU A 152 -3.58 -26.92 3.40
CA LEU A 152 -2.48 -26.19 4.04
C LEU A 152 -1.18 -27.02 4.05
N GLU A 153 -1.26 -28.33 4.28
CA GLU A 153 -0.10 -29.22 4.17
C GLU A 153 0.49 -29.22 2.75
N LYS A 154 -0.35 -29.11 1.71
CA LYS A 154 0.09 -28.96 0.32
C LYS A 154 0.86 -27.66 0.06
N TYR A 155 0.59 -26.60 0.83
CA TYR A 155 1.32 -25.34 0.77
C TYR A 155 2.53 -25.30 1.70
N ALA A 156 2.51 -26.05 2.81
CA ALA A 156 3.63 -26.17 3.75
C ALA A 156 4.89 -26.80 3.14
N ASP A 157 4.75 -27.45 1.97
CA ASP A 157 5.89 -27.96 1.21
C ASP A 157 6.80 -26.81 0.77
N VAL A 158 8.04 -26.87 1.25
CA VAL A 158 9.07 -25.86 0.97
C VAL A 158 9.45 -25.99 -0.50
N THR A 159 9.16 -24.97 -1.31
CA THR A 159 9.52 -25.04 -2.73
C THR A 159 11.04 -25.09 -2.90
N ASN A 160 11.54 -25.56 -4.05
CA ASN A 160 12.97 -25.41 -4.38
C ASN A 160 13.27 -24.04 -5.03
N LEU A 161 12.32 -23.09 -5.01
CA LEU A 161 12.48 -21.79 -5.69
C LEU A 161 13.49 -20.88 -4.98
N MET A 162 13.59 -20.98 -3.65
CA MET A 162 14.49 -20.15 -2.82
C MET A 162 15.11 -20.99 -1.71
N SER A 163 16.30 -20.60 -1.22
CA SER A 163 16.86 -21.17 0.01
C SER A 163 16.09 -20.70 1.26
N ASN A 164 16.23 -21.45 2.35
CA ASN A 164 15.67 -21.04 3.64
C ASN A 164 16.25 -19.72 4.16
N ALA A 165 17.53 -19.45 3.85
CA ALA A 165 18.16 -18.18 4.19
C ALA A 165 17.48 -17.02 3.44
N THR A 166 17.25 -17.16 2.14
CA THR A 166 16.55 -16.15 1.33
C THR A 166 15.10 -15.96 1.77
N ARG A 167 14.37 -17.03 2.10
CA ARG A 167 13.01 -16.92 2.68
C ARG A 167 12.97 -16.13 3.98
N ASN A 168 13.93 -16.35 4.88
CA ASN A 168 13.95 -15.65 6.16
C ASN A 168 14.29 -14.16 6.00
N ARG A 169 15.19 -13.81 5.07
CA ARG A 169 15.45 -12.41 4.68
C ARG A 169 14.22 -11.76 4.06
N MET A 170 13.57 -12.45 3.12
CA MET A 170 12.33 -12.02 2.48
C MET A 170 11.24 -11.77 3.52
N LEU A 171 10.97 -12.74 4.41
CA LEU A 171 9.98 -12.62 5.48
C LEU A 171 10.22 -11.38 6.35
N THR A 172 11.47 -11.18 6.78
CA THR A 172 11.85 -10.02 7.59
C THR A 172 11.61 -8.72 6.83
N ALA A 173 12.08 -8.63 5.58
CA ALA A 173 11.96 -7.42 4.80
C ALA A 173 10.50 -7.07 4.48
N VAL A 174 9.73 -8.04 3.99
CA VAL A 174 8.32 -7.85 3.61
C VAL A 174 7.48 -7.50 4.84
N TYR A 175 7.71 -8.13 5.99
CA TYR A 175 7.04 -7.79 7.25
C TYR A 175 7.18 -6.31 7.58
N HIS A 176 8.41 -5.78 7.57
CA HIS A 176 8.66 -4.38 7.90
C HIS A 176 8.16 -3.42 6.82
N ILE A 177 8.22 -3.80 5.54
CA ILE A 177 7.65 -3.00 4.44
C ILE A 177 6.12 -2.88 4.59
N ILE A 178 5.43 -4.00 4.79
CA ILE A 178 3.97 -4.00 4.98
C ILE A 178 3.62 -3.16 6.21
N LYS A 179 4.34 -3.33 7.31
CA LYS A 179 4.13 -2.55 8.54
C LYS A 179 4.32 -1.04 8.32
N ASP A 180 5.46 -0.65 7.75
CA ASP A 180 5.87 0.74 7.65
C ASP A 180 5.14 1.50 6.52
N LYS A 181 4.74 0.80 5.45
CA LYS A 181 4.19 1.43 4.23
C LYS A 181 2.72 1.11 3.99
N TYR A 182 2.29 -0.13 4.21
CA TYR A 182 0.92 -0.55 3.89
C TYR A 182 -0.02 -0.34 5.07
N LEU A 183 0.28 -0.96 6.21
CA LEU A 183 -0.56 -0.93 7.40
C LEU A 183 -0.77 0.50 7.89
N CYS A 184 0.23 1.38 7.81
CA CYS A 184 0.07 2.79 8.18
C CYS A 184 -0.99 3.55 7.36
N LEU A 185 -1.33 3.07 6.15
CA LEU A 185 -2.34 3.67 5.28
C LEU A 185 -3.74 3.09 5.52
N VAL A 186 -3.82 1.79 5.81
CA VAL A 186 -5.09 1.05 5.90
C VAL A 186 -5.61 0.90 7.33
N GLN A 187 -4.71 0.87 8.33
CA GLN A 187 -5.09 0.82 9.74
C GLN A 187 -5.81 2.09 10.18
N HIS A 188 -6.58 1.97 11.27
CA HIS A 188 -7.40 3.05 11.83
C HIS A 188 -8.38 3.63 10.78
N GLU A 189 -9.13 2.73 10.13
CA GLU A 189 -10.19 3.10 9.18
C GLU A 189 -9.69 4.01 8.06
N PHE A 190 -8.51 3.71 7.50
CA PHE A 190 -7.91 4.45 6.40
C PHE A 190 -7.64 5.94 6.69
N LYS A 191 -7.55 6.36 7.97
CA LYS A 191 -7.41 7.78 8.34
C LYS A 191 -6.22 8.46 7.68
N THR A 192 -5.05 7.79 7.65
CA THR A 192 -3.84 8.32 6.99
C THR A 192 -4.04 8.42 5.49
N TYR A 193 -4.59 7.37 4.86
CA TYR A 193 -4.90 7.35 3.44
C TYR A 193 -5.82 8.52 3.07
N LEU A 194 -6.96 8.67 3.77
CA LEU A 194 -7.93 9.73 3.50
C LEU A 194 -7.33 11.13 3.69
N ALA A 195 -6.44 11.31 4.68
CA ALA A 195 -5.74 12.57 4.89
C ALA A 195 -4.82 12.91 3.71
N LYS A 196 -4.02 11.96 3.23
CA LYS A 196 -3.11 12.15 2.09
C LYS A 196 -3.86 12.27 0.76
N ASN A 197 -4.91 11.47 0.57
CA ASN A 197 -5.81 11.56 -0.58
C ASN A 197 -6.49 12.93 -0.67
N LYS A 198 -6.84 13.55 0.47
CA LYS A 198 -7.37 14.92 0.48
C LYS A 198 -6.36 15.96 -0.04
N VAL A 199 -5.08 15.82 0.30
CA VAL A 199 -4.01 16.68 -0.23
C VAL A 199 -3.93 16.50 -1.75
N MET A 200 -3.84 15.25 -2.21
CA MET A 200 -3.82 14.92 -3.63
C MET A 200 -5.03 15.49 -4.38
N LEU A 201 -6.25 15.33 -3.82
CA LEU A 201 -7.49 15.82 -4.41
C LEU A 201 -7.52 17.36 -4.51
N ASN A 202 -7.02 18.07 -3.50
CA ASN A 202 -6.92 19.52 -3.56
C ASN A 202 -5.98 19.97 -4.71
N LEU A 203 -4.85 19.30 -4.88
CA LEU A 203 -3.91 19.59 -5.96
C LEU A 203 -4.50 19.24 -7.33
N LEU A 204 -5.09 18.06 -7.46
CA LEU A 204 -5.82 17.66 -8.67
C LEU A 204 -6.89 18.68 -9.04
N ASN A 205 -7.66 19.18 -8.08
CA ASN A 205 -8.72 20.16 -8.34
C ASN A 205 -8.20 21.55 -8.73
N ARG A 206 -6.96 21.90 -8.38
CA ARG A 206 -6.30 23.12 -8.87
C ARG A 206 -5.92 22.99 -10.34
N GLU A 207 -5.41 21.82 -10.73
CA GLU A 207 -4.99 21.54 -12.10
C GLU A 207 -6.17 21.18 -13.03
N GLN A 208 -7.17 20.51 -12.48
CA GLN A 208 -8.28 19.88 -13.19
C GLN A 208 -9.56 20.21 -12.44
N LYS A 209 -10.38 21.09 -13.00
CA LYS A 209 -11.41 21.80 -12.22
C LYS A 209 -12.49 20.95 -11.52
N ASN A 210 -12.57 19.61 -11.69
CA ASN A 210 -13.68 18.79 -11.17
C ASN A 210 -13.35 17.30 -10.92
N VAL A 211 -12.28 16.94 -10.20
CA VAL A 211 -12.10 15.56 -9.72
C VAL A 211 -12.98 15.33 -8.49
N SER A 212 -13.82 14.29 -8.52
CA SER A 212 -14.68 13.95 -7.38
C SER A 212 -13.93 13.17 -6.30
N VAL A 213 -14.42 13.22 -5.05
CA VAL A 213 -13.87 12.43 -3.94
C VAL A 213 -13.88 10.94 -4.28
N ASN A 214 -15.00 10.43 -4.79
CA ASN A 214 -15.16 9.02 -5.15
C ASN A 214 -14.15 8.58 -6.21
N GLU A 215 -13.84 9.46 -7.15
CA GLU A 215 -12.84 9.17 -8.18
C GLU A 215 -11.41 9.15 -7.61
N SER A 216 -11.09 10.05 -6.68
CA SER A 216 -9.76 10.09 -6.06
C SER A 216 -9.45 8.85 -5.21
N ILE A 217 -10.47 8.25 -4.59
CA ILE A 217 -10.29 7.05 -3.75
C ILE A 217 -10.31 5.72 -4.54
N LYS A 218 -10.44 5.75 -5.87
CA LYS A 218 -10.51 4.52 -6.70
C LYS A 218 -9.31 3.59 -6.56
N PHE A 219 -8.18 4.13 -6.07
CA PHE A 219 -6.93 3.39 -5.88
C PHE A 219 -6.73 2.86 -4.46
N MET A 220 -7.68 3.09 -3.53
CA MET A 220 -7.54 2.75 -2.11
C MET A 220 -7.20 1.27 -1.88
N ASN A 221 -7.82 0.37 -2.66
CA ASN A 221 -7.60 -1.07 -2.54
C ASN A 221 -6.28 -1.55 -3.19
N TYR A 222 -5.60 -0.69 -3.95
CA TYR A 222 -4.36 -1.01 -4.67
C TYR A 222 -3.28 0.01 -4.37
N THR A 223 -3.34 0.64 -3.18
CA THR A 223 -2.61 1.88 -2.92
C THR A 223 -1.11 1.72 -3.15
N LEU A 224 -0.48 0.62 -2.73
CA LEU A 224 0.95 0.36 -2.95
C LEU A 224 1.29 -0.37 -4.25
N THR A 225 0.30 -0.79 -5.04
CA THR A 225 0.48 -1.67 -6.20
C THR A 225 -0.26 -1.20 -7.44
N TRP A 226 -0.89 -0.02 -7.42
CA TRP A 226 -1.67 0.51 -8.53
C TRP A 226 -0.87 0.54 -9.84
N PHE A 227 0.45 0.78 -9.75
CA PHE A 227 1.34 0.81 -10.89
C PHE A 227 1.67 -0.58 -11.45
N SER A 228 1.63 -1.67 -10.66
CA SER A 228 1.96 -3.01 -11.17
C SER A 228 0.94 -3.51 -12.21
N ARG A 229 -0.27 -2.96 -12.18
CA ARG A 229 -1.33 -3.24 -13.16
C ARG A 229 -1.17 -2.48 -14.48
N ILE A 230 -0.34 -1.44 -14.47
CA ILE A 230 -0.18 -0.52 -15.60
C ILE A 230 1.19 -0.68 -16.24
N LEU A 231 2.22 -0.88 -15.42
CA LEU A 231 3.58 -1.16 -15.85
C LEU A 231 3.70 -2.63 -16.22
N ARG A 232 4.14 -2.91 -17.44
CA ARG A 232 4.39 -4.28 -17.92
C ARG A 232 5.83 -4.74 -17.74
N ARG A 233 6.77 -3.80 -17.60
CA ARG A 233 8.19 -4.12 -17.44
C ARG A 233 8.54 -4.22 -15.96
N LYS A 234 9.13 -5.35 -15.56
CA LYS A 234 9.63 -5.55 -14.19
C LYS A 234 10.61 -4.46 -13.74
N ASP A 235 11.48 -3.97 -14.63
CA ASP A 235 12.45 -2.91 -14.31
C ASP A 235 11.74 -1.63 -13.86
N ASP A 236 10.65 -1.25 -14.54
CA ASP A 236 9.86 -0.07 -14.20
C ASP A 236 9.14 -0.29 -12.86
N ILE A 237 8.63 -1.50 -12.61
CA ILE A 237 8.02 -1.86 -11.34
C ILE A 237 9.04 -1.75 -10.20
N TYR A 238 10.23 -2.32 -10.35
CA TYR A 238 11.30 -2.24 -9.34
C TYR A 238 11.73 -0.80 -9.07
N PHE A 239 11.84 0.00 -10.12
CA PHE A 239 12.16 1.41 -10.00
C PHE A 239 11.10 2.19 -9.20
N ILE A 240 9.81 1.97 -9.45
CA ILE A 240 8.74 2.61 -8.67
C ILE A 240 8.67 2.08 -7.24
N PHE A 241 8.84 0.77 -7.06
CA PHE A 241 8.89 0.17 -5.74
C PHE A 241 10.05 0.76 -4.92
N LYS A 242 11.23 0.92 -5.51
CA LYS A 242 12.39 1.58 -4.88
C LYS A 242 12.02 2.96 -4.35
N ILE A 243 11.42 3.81 -5.18
CA ILE A 243 11.01 5.18 -4.78
C ILE A 243 10.05 5.12 -3.60
N ILE A 244 9.02 4.27 -3.67
CA ILE A 244 8.02 4.13 -2.61
C ILE A 244 8.65 3.66 -1.30
N LEU A 245 9.63 2.76 -1.37
CA LEU A 245 10.30 2.22 -0.18
C LEU A 245 11.30 3.21 0.42
N GLU A 246 11.98 4.03 -0.39
CA GLU A 246 12.94 5.04 0.10
C GLU A 246 12.28 6.25 0.75
N GLU A 247 11.13 6.68 0.23
CA GLU A 247 10.52 7.96 0.60
C GLU A 247 9.40 7.83 1.65
N ASP A 248 8.90 8.95 2.17
CA ASP A 248 7.72 8.91 3.05
C ASP A 248 6.45 8.49 2.28
N VAL A 249 5.42 8.03 2.99
CA VAL A 249 4.18 7.54 2.35
C VAL A 249 3.43 8.58 1.52
N GLY A 250 3.73 9.87 1.69
CA GLY A 250 3.23 10.94 0.83
C GLY A 250 3.72 10.82 -0.61
N MET A 251 4.93 10.29 -0.83
CA MET A 251 5.49 10.11 -2.17
C MET A 251 4.62 9.20 -3.05
N LEU A 252 3.92 8.24 -2.45
CA LEU A 252 2.96 7.41 -3.17
C LEU A 252 1.84 8.23 -3.81
N PHE A 253 1.31 9.21 -3.06
CA PHE A 253 0.25 10.10 -3.53
C PHE A 253 0.80 11.13 -4.53
N VAL A 254 2.07 11.52 -4.40
CA VAL A 254 2.77 12.35 -5.40
C VAL A 254 2.87 11.60 -6.73
N LEU A 255 3.23 10.30 -6.70
CA LEU A 255 3.23 9.46 -7.89
C LEU A 255 1.81 9.32 -8.46
N MET A 256 0.82 9.02 -7.62
CA MET A 256 -0.57 8.92 -8.08
C MET A 256 -1.11 10.23 -8.67
N LEU A 257 -0.77 11.38 -8.09
CA LEU A 257 -1.07 12.71 -8.61
C LEU A 257 -0.48 12.89 -10.01
N LYS A 258 0.83 12.63 -10.14
CA LYS A 258 1.57 12.79 -11.38
C LYS A 258 0.99 11.95 -12.51
N PHE A 259 0.55 10.74 -12.19
CA PHE A 259 0.08 9.75 -13.16
C PHE A 259 -1.44 9.65 -13.24
N TYR A 260 -2.18 10.52 -12.55
CA TYR A 260 -3.63 10.41 -12.41
C TYR A 260 -4.36 10.35 -13.77
N ASN A 261 -3.94 11.18 -14.71
CA ASN A 261 -4.50 11.28 -16.06
C ASN A 261 -3.71 10.53 -17.13
N GLU A 262 -2.58 9.94 -16.75
CA GLU A 262 -1.67 9.35 -17.72
C GLU A 262 -2.18 8.00 -18.19
N LYS A 263 -2.55 7.93 -19.47
CA LYS A 263 -3.07 6.70 -20.08
C LYS A 263 -1.98 5.66 -20.31
N ASN A 264 -0.71 6.09 -20.37
CA ASN A 264 0.46 5.26 -20.66
C ASN A 264 1.62 5.57 -19.71
N ILE A 265 1.61 4.97 -18.51
CA ILE A 265 2.63 5.19 -17.45
C ILE A 265 3.97 4.49 -17.75
N GLY A 266 4.19 4.01 -18.97
CA GLY A 266 5.36 3.21 -19.29
C GLY A 266 6.65 4.01 -19.57
N ASN A 267 6.62 5.35 -19.71
CA ASN A 267 7.83 6.09 -20.10
C ASN A 267 8.60 6.56 -18.86
N ARG A 268 9.79 6.02 -18.63
CA ARG A 268 10.62 6.33 -17.47
C ARG A 268 11.01 7.80 -17.37
N LYS A 269 11.10 8.53 -18.50
CA LYS A 269 11.32 9.98 -18.53
C LYS A 269 10.22 10.76 -17.77
N MET A 270 9.02 10.18 -17.64
CA MET A 270 7.94 10.78 -16.84
C MET A 270 8.22 10.80 -15.35
N PHE A 271 9.10 9.92 -14.86
CA PHE A 271 9.51 9.87 -13.46
C PHE A 271 10.81 10.63 -13.19
N MET A 272 11.55 11.01 -14.25
CA MET A 272 12.66 11.95 -14.16
C MET A 272 12.19 13.41 -14.11
N LEU A 273 10.92 13.67 -14.44
CA LEU A 273 10.26 14.94 -14.14
C LEU A 273 10.22 15.16 -12.62
N ASP A 274 10.15 16.43 -12.23
CA ASP A 274 10.50 16.95 -10.91
C ASP A 274 9.61 16.44 -9.75
N LEU A 275 9.79 15.17 -9.37
CA LEU A 275 9.15 14.57 -8.20
C LEU A 275 9.54 15.31 -6.92
N LYS A 276 10.69 15.99 -6.91
CA LYS A 276 11.12 16.80 -5.76
C LYS A 276 10.25 18.04 -5.61
N ASN A 277 10.04 18.81 -6.68
CA ASN A 277 9.13 19.96 -6.64
C ASN A 277 7.70 19.53 -6.35
N LEU A 278 7.22 18.45 -6.99
CA LEU A 278 5.85 17.99 -6.74
C LEU A 278 5.68 17.49 -5.29
N ASN A 279 6.70 16.85 -4.71
CA ASN A 279 6.70 16.47 -3.30
C ASN A 279 6.75 17.70 -2.37
N TYR A 280 7.47 18.75 -2.76
CA TYR A 280 7.48 20.01 -2.02
C TYR A 280 6.08 20.66 -2.02
N GLU A 281 5.45 20.79 -3.18
CA GLU A 281 4.08 21.30 -3.33
C GLU A 281 3.08 20.45 -2.53
N PHE A 282 3.23 19.13 -2.55
CA PHE A 282 2.43 18.22 -1.74
C PHE A 282 2.57 18.46 -0.24
N LYS A 283 3.80 18.63 0.25
CA LYS A 283 4.08 18.93 1.66
C LYS A 283 3.57 20.31 2.07
N GLU A 284 3.67 21.29 1.19
CA GLU A 284 3.11 22.63 1.40
C GLU A 284 1.59 22.58 1.57
N GLU A 285 0.89 21.90 0.66
CA GLU A 285 -0.57 21.75 0.73
C GLU A 285 -1.01 20.96 1.97
N GLU A 286 -0.28 19.91 2.34
CA GLU A 286 -0.52 19.18 3.58
C GLU A 286 -0.42 20.10 4.82
N ASN A 287 0.60 20.96 4.84
CA ASN A 287 0.80 21.93 5.92
C ASN A 287 -0.31 22.99 5.95
N GLU A 288 -0.78 23.47 4.80
CA GLU A 288 -1.92 24.39 4.74
C GLU A 288 -3.20 23.77 5.32
N ILE A 289 -3.53 22.54 4.93
CA ILE A 289 -4.71 21.83 5.45
C ILE A 289 -4.60 21.65 6.97
N ARG A 290 -3.40 21.34 7.47
CA ARG A 290 -3.15 21.22 8.92
C ARG A 290 -3.36 22.55 9.64
N LYS A 291 -2.84 23.67 9.10
CA LYS A 291 -3.05 25.03 9.64
C LYS A 291 -4.53 25.41 9.66
N LYS A 292 -5.27 25.13 8.59
CA LYS A 292 -6.73 25.40 8.49
C LYS A 292 -7.52 24.64 9.56
N LYS A 293 -7.22 23.35 9.79
CA LYS A 293 -7.83 22.56 10.87
C LYS A 293 -7.54 23.12 12.26
N PHE A 294 -6.28 23.51 12.52
CA PHE A 294 -5.90 24.07 13.82
C PHE A 294 -6.60 25.41 14.10
N LYS A 295 -6.70 26.29 13.10
CA LYS A 295 -7.43 27.57 13.22
C LYS A 295 -8.92 27.36 13.52
N PHE A 296 -9.55 26.39 12.85
CA PHE A 296 -10.95 26.04 13.10
C PHE A 296 -11.16 25.52 14.54
N TRP A 297 -10.28 24.64 15.02
CA TRP A 297 -10.38 24.11 16.38
C TRP A 297 -10.15 25.20 17.45
N LYS A 298 -9.17 26.09 17.26
CA LYS A 298 -8.92 27.23 18.16
C LYS A 298 -10.12 28.17 18.25
N ASN A 299 -10.78 28.45 17.12
CA ASN A 299 -11.97 29.29 17.09
C ASN A 299 -13.15 28.62 17.81
N ASN A 300 -13.38 27.33 17.59
CA ASN A 300 -14.49 26.60 18.21
C ASN A 300 -14.28 26.36 19.71
N LEU A 301 -13.03 26.14 20.16
CA LEU A 301 -12.72 26.02 21.58
C LEU A 301 -13.08 27.32 22.34
N GLY A 302 -12.83 28.48 21.72
CA GLY A 302 -13.27 29.78 22.25
C GLY A 302 -14.79 29.86 22.43
N PHE A 303 -15.56 29.40 21.44
CA PHE A 303 -17.03 29.33 21.55
C PHE A 303 -17.51 28.35 22.62
N PHE A 304 -16.87 27.19 22.77
CA PHE A 304 -17.20 26.23 23.84
C PHE A 304 -16.93 26.81 25.23
N VAL A 305 -15.79 27.48 25.44
CA VAL A 305 -15.46 28.11 26.72
C VAL A 305 -16.46 29.22 27.04
N ILE A 306 -16.82 30.06 26.06
CA ILE A 306 -17.83 31.11 26.24
C ILE A 306 -19.21 30.49 26.57
N ALA A 307 -19.62 29.44 25.86
CA ALA A 307 -20.89 28.77 26.12
C ALA A 307 -20.96 28.16 27.53
N VAL A 308 -19.88 27.54 28.00
CA VAL A 308 -19.79 27.00 29.37
C VAL A 308 -19.83 28.11 30.40
N LEU A 309 -19.11 29.22 30.19
CA LEU A 309 -19.12 30.37 31.11
C LEU A 309 -20.50 31.05 31.18
N ILE A 310 -21.22 31.14 30.07
CA ILE A 310 -22.60 31.65 30.04
C ILE A 310 -23.52 30.68 30.78
N GLY A 311 -23.38 29.37 30.57
CA GLY A 311 -24.14 28.34 31.28
C GLY A 311 -23.99 28.44 32.80
N ILE A 312 -22.76 28.53 33.30
CA ILE A 312 -22.46 28.64 34.74
C ILE A 312 -23.05 29.94 35.32
N ASN A 313 -22.93 31.07 34.62
CA ASN A 313 -23.48 32.34 35.10
C ASN A 313 -25.02 32.35 35.14
N LEU A 314 -25.68 31.73 34.15
CA LEU A 314 -27.14 31.55 34.15
C LEU A 314 -27.59 30.65 35.31
N GLU A 315 -26.87 29.57 35.58
CA GLU A 315 -27.18 28.67 36.69
C GLU A 315 -27.03 29.35 38.06
N MET A 316 -26.00 30.18 38.24
CA MET A 316 -25.86 31.01 39.45
C MET A 316 -26.96 32.08 39.59
N LEU A 317 -27.42 32.67 38.49
CA LEU A 317 -28.56 33.60 38.50
C LEU A 317 -29.87 32.90 38.91
N PHE A 318 -30.11 31.69 38.41
CA PHE A 318 -31.26 30.87 38.82
C PHE A 318 -31.19 30.48 40.31
N PHE A 319 -30.01 30.11 40.80
CA PHE A 319 -29.81 29.80 42.22
C PHE A 319 -30.06 31.02 43.12
N SER A 320 -29.62 32.22 42.70
CA SER A 320 -29.83 33.45 43.47
C SER A 320 -31.29 33.89 43.53
N CYS A 321 -32.08 33.62 42.47
CA CYS A 321 -33.53 33.89 42.48
C CYS A 321 -34.31 32.92 43.38
N CYS A 322 -33.92 31.64 43.46
CA CYS A 322 -34.61 30.64 44.30
C CYS A 322 -34.34 30.81 45.81
N VAL A 323 -33.20 31.39 46.22
CA VAL A 323 -32.88 31.60 47.64
C VAL A 323 -33.61 32.81 48.24
N GLY A 324 -34.08 33.76 47.40
CA GLY A 324 -34.77 34.97 47.85
C GLY A 324 -36.22 34.77 48.30
N THR A 325 -36.89 33.71 47.87
CA THR A 325 -38.33 33.48 48.13
C THR A 325 -38.65 32.62 49.36
N CYS A 326 -37.65 32.09 50.07
CA CYS A 326 -37.87 31.25 51.27
C CYS A 326 -37.64 31.96 52.62
N LYS A 327 -37.39 33.29 52.64
CA LYS A 327 -37.34 34.08 53.88
C LYS A 327 -38.57 34.97 53.98
N GLY A 328 -39.67 34.39 54.42
CA GLY A 328 -40.93 35.12 54.59
C GLY A 328 -42.05 34.20 55.05
N ASN A 329 -41.86 33.54 56.20
CA ASN A 329 -42.91 33.08 57.11
C ASN A 329 -42.32 32.92 58.50
#